data_AF-W7WGW5-F1
#
_entry.id   AF-W7WGW5-F1
#
_cell.length_a   1.000
_cell.length_b   1.000
_cell.length_c   1.000
_cell.angle_alpha   90.00
_cell.angle_beta   90.00
_cell.angle_gamma   90.00
#
_symmetry.space_group_name_H-M   'P 1'
#
loop_
_entity.id
_entity.type
_entity.pdbx_description
1 polymer ?
#
loop_
_entity_poly.entity_id
_entity_poly.type
_entity_poly.pdbx_seq_one_letter_code
_entity_poly.pdbx_strand_id
1 'polypeptide(L)'
;MTTNWPAWALLTLALALGMIVALRRRRAELADCMERASRPSDLKDAELIYLEKRFDVSEPVRLSTRLDRAYRMPSGPVVLLELKTRSVNRVFPSDVIQLSAQRLALERNTRHFVAHHGYVVTQTPDGAREEHRVRLVSGEAVVALVRRREAILAGRINPRPAASVGVCSTCGYRSICRIARQVNRLAMANRETLRPLASLFLGHSTHSREHPGPYAGLQPSPAMNHELIGQLRIAGGKRQD
;
A
#
# COMPACT_ATOMS: atom_id res chain seq x y z
N MET A 1 -20.17 59.04 31.65
CA MET A 1 -19.87 57.61 31.89
C MET A 1 -19.18 57.07 30.65
N THR A 2 -17.85 56.99 30.63
CA THR A 2 -17.11 56.40 29.50
C THR A 2 -17.17 54.88 29.61
N THR A 3 -17.83 54.23 28.66
CA THR A 3 -17.92 52.78 28.61
C THR A 3 -16.57 52.19 28.18
N ASN A 4 -15.92 51.44 29.08
CA ASN A 4 -14.64 50.76 28.83
C ASN A 4 -14.81 49.51 27.94
N TRP A 5 -15.74 49.55 26.97
CA TRP A 5 -15.99 48.49 26.00
C TRP A 5 -14.71 47.90 25.35
N PRO A 6 -13.71 48.71 24.94
CA PRO A 6 -12.48 48.14 24.37
C PRO A 6 -11.70 47.29 25.38
N ALA A 7 -11.70 47.63 26.68
CA ALA A 7 -11.01 46.84 27.70
C ALA A 7 -11.69 45.48 27.93
N TRP A 8 -13.03 45.46 27.97
CA TRP A 8 -13.80 44.21 28.07
C TRP A 8 -13.68 43.34 26.80
N ALA A 9 -13.62 43.97 25.62
CA ALA A 9 -13.39 43.27 24.36
C ALA A 9 -11.99 42.61 24.33
N LEU A 10 -10.95 43.29 24.81
CA LEU A 10 -9.60 42.74 24.90
C LEU A 10 -9.51 41.61 25.93
N LEU A 11 -10.16 41.76 27.09
CA LEU A 11 -10.20 40.72 28.13
C LEU A 11 -10.90 39.45 27.62
N THR A 12 -12.05 39.60 26.96
CA THR A 12 -12.81 38.46 26.40
C THR A 12 -12.02 37.77 25.30
N LEU A 13 -11.34 38.51 24.42
CA LEU A 13 -10.46 37.95 23.40
C LEU A 13 -9.28 37.17 24.02
N ALA A 14 -8.64 37.73 25.05
CA ALA A 14 -7.53 37.06 25.75
C ALA A 14 -7.98 35.77 26.44
N LEU A 15 -9.15 35.78 27.10
CA LEU A 15 -9.74 34.58 27.71
C LEU A 15 -10.10 33.53 26.66
N ALA A 16 -10.70 33.94 25.54
CA ALA A 16 -11.03 33.03 24.44
C ALA A 16 -9.77 32.40 23.83
N LEU A 17 -8.72 33.20 23.59
CA LEU A 17 -7.44 32.71 23.09
C LEU A 17 -6.79 31.75 24.09
N GLY A 18 -6.77 32.10 25.38
CA GLY A 18 -6.27 31.24 26.45
C GLY A 18 -7.01 29.91 26.53
N MET A 19 -8.34 29.93 26.42
CA MET A 19 -9.18 28.72 26.38
C MET A 19 -8.88 27.87 25.14
N ILE A 20 -8.77 28.48 23.96
CA ILE A 20 -8.41 27.76 22.72
C ILE A 20 -7.05 27.08 22.87
N VAL A 21 -6.05 27.76 23.42
CA VAL A 21 -4.72 27.20 23.68
C VAL A 21 -4.80 26.04 24.68
N ALA A 22 -5.54 26.20 25.78
CA ALA A 22 -5.71 25.14 26.78
C ALA A 22 -6.40 23.89 26.20
N LEU A 23 -7.46 24.07 25.40
CA LEU A 23 -8.15 22.97 24.73
C LEU A 23 -7.26 22.28 23.70
N ARG A 24 -6.43 23.03 22.95
CA ARG A 24 -5.45 22.46 22.01
C ARG A 24 -4.40 21.63 22.73
N ARG A 25 -3.87 22.11 23.87
CA ARG A 25 -2.90 21.37 24.70
C ARG A 25 -3.49 20.06 25.23
N ARG A 26 -4.69 20.11 25.83
CA ARG A 26 -5.37 18.89 26.31
C ARG A 26 -5.63 17.89 25.18
N ARG A 27 -6.04 18.34 24.00
CA ARG A 27 -6.23 17.47 22.83
C ARG A 27 -4.92 16.83 22.37
N ALA A 28 -3.82 17.59 22.38
CA ALA A 28 -2.50 17.06 22.03
C ALA A 28 -2.02 16.01 23.06
N GLU A 29 -2.16 16.29 24.35
CA GLU A 29 -1.82 15.33 25.42
C GLU A 29 -2.64 14.04 25.32
N LEU A 30 -3.95 14.15 25.07
CA LEU A 30 -4.81 12.99 24.85
C LEU A 30 -4.41 12.20 23.60
N ALA A 31 -4.11 12.89 22.50
CA ALA A 31 -3.65 12.25 21.27
C ALA A 31 -2.33 11.50 21.48
N ASP A 32 -1.37 12.09 22.20
CA ASP A 32 -0.11 11.46 22.56
C ASP A 32 -0.31 10.23 23.46
N CYS A 33 -1.19 10.33 24.46
CA CYS A 33 -1.54 9.20 25.33
C CYS A 33 -2.17 8.06 24.53
N MET A 34 -3.13 8.35 23.65
CA MET A 34 -3.77 7.35 22.80
C MET A 34 -2.78 6.74 21.81
N GLU A 35 -1.90 7.55 21.22
CA GLU A 35 -0.84 7.09 20.33
C GLU A 35 0.08 6.12 21.07
N ARG A 36 0.62 6.49 22.23
CA ARG A 36 1.49 5.62 23.06
C ARG A 36 0.78 4.34 23.48
N ALA A 37 -0.46 4.43 23.95
CA ALA A 37 -1.27 3.27 24.33
C ALA A 37 -1.54 2.35 23.13
N SER A 38 -1.53 2.89 21.92
CA SER A 38 -1.74 2.13 20.70
C SER A 38 -0.46 1.50 20.12
N ARG A 39 0.71 1.67 20.73
CA ARG A 39 1.94 1.07 20.21
C ARG A 39 1.99 -0.43 20.51
N PRO A 40 2.52 -1.24 19.58
CA PRO A 40 2.93 -2.59 19.90
C PRO A 40 3.93 -2.62 21.06
N SER A 41 3.95 -3.73 21.78
CA SER A 41 4.82 -3.93 22.95
C SER A 41 6.30 -3.57 22.66
N ASP A 42 6.84 -4.05 21.53
CA ASP A 42 8.19 -3.78 21.05
C ASP A 42 8.48 -2.31 20.71
N LEU A 43 7.44 -1.48 20.51
CA LEU A 43 7.59 -0.09 20.05
C LEU A 43 7.30 0.94 21.15
N LYS A 44 7.10 0.52 22.40
CA LYS A 44 6.77 1.43 23.52
C LYS A 44 7.77 2.56 23.68
N ASP A 45 9.06 2.24 23.64
CA ASP A 45 10.16 3.20 23.82
C ASP A 45 10.65 3.84 22.51
N ALA A 46 9.98 3.54 21.38
CA ALA A 46 10.35 4.08 20.09
C ALA A 46 9.82 5.51 19.88
N GLU A 47 10.56 6.32 19.12
CA GLU A 47 10.16 7.68 18.75
C GLU A 47 9.27 7.65 17.51
N LEU A 48 8.07 8.24 17.56
CA LEU A 48 7.23 8.42 16.37
C LEU A 48 7.84 9.52 15.48
N ILE A 49 8.41 9.13 14.34
CA ILE A 49 9.10 10.08 13.42
C ILE A 49 8.23 10.49 12.23
N TYR A 50 7.28 9.64 11.82
CA TYR A 50 6.31 9.96 10.78
C TYR A 50 4.93 9.44 11.16
N LEU A 51 3.93 10.28 10.91
CA LEU A 51 2.51 9.96 10.99
C LEU A 51 1.87 10.42 9.69
N GLU A 52 1.15 9.53 9.01
CA GLU A 52 0.31 9.88 7.86
C GLU A 52 1.07 10.59 6.72
N LYS A 53 2.37 10.30 6.58
CA LYS A 53 3.28 11.00 5.68
C LYS A 53 3.38 10.28 4.33
N ARG A 54 3.22 11.04 3.26
CA ARG A 54 3.38 10.56 1.88
C ARG A 54 4.84 10.60 1.44
N PHE A 55 5.22 9.57 0.70
CA PHE A 55 6.50 9.43 0.00
C PHE A 55 6.25 9.06 -1.45
N ASP A 56 6.98 9.72 -2.35
CA ASP A 56 6.93 9.50 -3.78
C ASP A 56 8.33 9.13 -4.26
N VAL A 57 8.44 8.12 -5.12
CA VAL A 57 9.68 7.63 -5.71
C VAL A 57 9.49 7.51 -7.21
N SER A 58 10.48 7.95 -7.99
CA SER A 58 10.51 7.78 -9.44
C SER A 58 11.36 6.60 -9.90
N GLU A 59 12.38 6.21 -9.13
CA GLU A 59 13.36 5.19 -9.48
C GLU A 59 13.50 4.12 -8.38
N PRO A 60 13.59 2.81 -8.73
CA PRO A 60 13.66 2.24 -10.08
C PRO A 60 12.28 2.04 -10.74
N VAL A 61 11.22 2.43 -10.05
CA VAL A 61 9.82 2.42 -10.52
C VAL A 61 9.08 3.60 -9.90
N ARG A 62 8.03 4.07 -10.57
CA ARG A 62 7.15 5.08 -10.01
C ARG A 62 6.27 4.48 -8.92
N LEU A 63 6.47 4.92 -7.69
CA LEU A 63 5.74 4.45 -6.51
C LEU A 63 5.38 5.65 -5.62
N SER A 64 4.10 5.78 -5.30
CA SER A 64 3.59 6.71 -4.30
C SER A 64 2.94 5.90 -3.18
N THR A 65 3.26 6.22 -1.94
CA THR A 65 2.68 5.56 -0.78
C THR A 65 2.59 6.51 0.40
N ARG A 66 1.65 6.24 1.32
CA ARG A 66 1.49 6.96 2.57
C ARG A 66 1.78 6.00 3.70
N LEU A 67 2.65 6.41 4.62
CA LEU A 67 2.89 5.71 5.86
C LEU A 67 1.76 6.03 6.82
N ASP A 68 1.18 5.02 7.46
CA ASP A 68 0.35 5.25 8.64
C ASP A 68 1.25 5.75 9.76
N ARG A 69 2.23 4.95 10.18
CA ARG A 69 3.21 5.33 11.20
C ARG A 69 4.61 4.76 10.95
N ALA A 70 5.62 5.51 11.36
CA ALA A 70 7.00 5.06 11.40
C ALA A 70 7.65 5.43 12.74
N TYR A 71 8.27 4.45 13.36
CA TYR A 71 8.90 4.56 14.67
C TYR A 71 10.40 4.36 14.57
N ARG A 72 11.20 5.27 15.11
CA ARG A 72 12.65 5.08 15.28
C ARG A 72 12.90 4.35 16.58
N MET A 73 13.52 3.17 16.48
CA MET A 73 13.98 2.44 17.66
C MET A 73 15.14 3.15 18.34
N PRO A 74 15.32 3.02 19.66
CA PRO A 74 16.51 3.51 20.36
C PRO A 74 17.82 2.96 19.77
N SER A 75 17.78 1.74 19.20
CA SER A 75 18.91 1.12 18.49
C SER A 75 19.21 1.72 17.12
N GLY A 76 18.35 2.61 16.60
CA GLY A 76 18.55 3.33 15.33
C GLY A 76 17.60 2.98 14.18
N PRO A 77 17.29 1.69 13.90
CA PRO A 77 16.40 1.31 12.80
C PRO A 77 15.00 1.91 12.92
N VAL A 78 14.40 2.19 11.76
CA VAL A 78 12.99 2.60 11.68
C VAL A 78 12.11 1.37 11.46
N VAL A 79 11.06 1.22 12.26
CA VAL A 79 10.04 0.18 12.15
C VAL A 79 8.73 0.82 11.67
N LEU A 80 8.13 0.24 10.63
CA LEU A 80 6.86 0.69 10.08
C LEU A 80 5.69 0.00 10.76
N LEU A 81 4.58 0.73 10.91
CA LEU A 81 3.34 0.22 11.46
C LEU A 81 2.15 0.67 10.59
N GLU A 82 1.29 -0.29 10.27
CA GLU A 82 0.04 -0.11 9.53
C GLU A 82 -1.16 -0.44 10.44
N LEU A 83 -2.20 0.39 10.41
CA LEU A 83 -3.45 0.18 11.14
C LEU A 83 -4.54 -0.35 10.21
N LYS A 84 -5.23 -1.42 10.59
CA LYS A 84 -6.33 -2.00 9.81
C LYS A 84 -7.59 -2.19 10.65
N THR A 85 -8.69 -1.58 10.23
CA THR A 85 -10.01 -1.84 10.81
C THR A 85 -10.74 -2.90 9.98
N ARG A 86 -11.00 -4.09 10.54
CA ARG A 86 -11.62 -5.21 9.81
C ARG A 86 -12.30 -6.20 10.75
N SER A 87 -13.28 -6.95 10.26
CA SER A 87 -14.01 -7.95 11.04
C SER A 87 -13.18 -9.16 11.51
N VAL A 88 -11.95 -9.32 11.03
CA VAL A 88 -11.07 -10.44 11.39
C VAL A 88 -9.68 -9.94 11.70
N ASN A 89 -9.14 -10.32 12.86
CA ASN A 89 -7.77 -10.04 13.24
C ASN A 89 -6.79 -11.03 12.58
N ARG A 90 -6.39 -10.73 11.34
CA ARG A 90 -5.35 -11.51 10.65
C ARG A 90 -4.61 -10.66 9.65
N VAL A 91 -3.34 -10.95 9.42
CA VAL A 91 -2.56 -10.35 8.33
C VAL A 91 -2.93 -10.97 6.98
N PHE A 92 -3.01 -10.12 5.95
CA PHE A 92 -3.07 -10.56 4.56
C PHE A 92 -1.73 -10.32 3.84
N PRO A 93 -1.41 -11.10 2.80
CA PRO A 93 -0.21 -10.87 1.97
C PRO A 93 -0.14 -9.45 1.41
N SER A 94 -1.29 -8.84 1.15
CA SER A 94 -1.39 -7.44 0.72
C SER A 94 -0.88 -6.45 1.75
N ASP A 95 -1.10 -6.70 3.05
CA ASP A 95 -0.63 -5.84 4.13
C ASP A 95 0.92 -5.84 4.16
N VAL A 96 1.52 -7.02 3.96
CA VAL A 96 2.98 -7.18 3.87
C VAL A 96 3.54 -6.46 2.64
N ILE A 97 2.91 -6.60 1.47
CA ILE A 97 3.31 -5.90 0.25
C ILE A 97 3.21 -4.38 0.43
N GLN A 98 2.13 -3.89 1.06
CA GLN A 98 1.93 -2.48 1.33
C GLN A 98 3.04 -1.92 2.23
N LEU A 99 3.30 -2.54 3.39
CA LEU A 99 4.40 -2.15 4.29
C LEU A 99 5.77 -2.24 3.60
N SER A 100 5.98 -3.23 2.72
CA SER A 100 7.24 -3.37 1.98
C SER A 100 7.42 -2.27 0.93
N ALA A 101 6.35 -1.85 0.27
CA ALA A 101 6.35 -0.71 -0.65
C ALA A 101 6.58 0.62 0.09
N GLN A 102 5.94 0.79 1.25
CA GLN A 102 6.20 1.89 2.17
C GLN A 102 7.68 1.96 2.61
N ARG A 103 8.27 0.82 2.98
CA ARG A 103 9.70 0.72 3.28
C ARG A 103 10.56 1.19 2.10
N LEU A 104 10.35 0.62 0.91
CA LEU A 104 11.11 0.99 -0.29
C LEU A 104 11.03 2.50 -0.55
N ALA A 105 9.84 3.08 -0.42
CA ALA A 105 9.64 4.50 -0.63
C ALA A 105 10.37 5.37 0.41
N LEU A 106 10.30 4.98 1.69
CA LEU A 106 10.97 5.69 2.77
C LEU A 106 12.49 5.63 2.64
N GLU A 107 13.06 4.45 2.39
CA GLU A 107 14.52 4.25 2.23
C GLU A 107 15.08 5.00 1.02
N ARG A 108 14.28 5.21 -0.03
CA ARG A 108 14.72 5.97 -1.22
C ARG A 108 14.65 7.49 -1.05
N ASN A 109 13.74 7.97 -0.20
CA ASN A 109 13.56 9.40 0.05
C ASN A 109 14.40 9.91 1.23
N THR A 110 14.92 9.01 2.06
CA THR A 110 15.58 9.35 3.32
C THR A 110 16.87 8.56 3.47
N ARG A 111 17.66 8.88 4.49
CA ARG A 111 18.83 8.08 4.89
C ARG A 111 18.51 7.10 6.03
N HIS A 112 17.23 6.84 6.28
CA HIS A 112 16.83 5.93 7.34
C HIS A 112 17.08 4.48 6.92
N PHE A 113 17.68 3.71 7.83
CA PHE A 113 17.69 2.26 7.74
C PHE A 113 16.35 1.75 8.27
N VAL A 114 15.56 1.08 7.42
CA VAL A 114 14.26 0.53 7.81
C VAL A 114 14.41 -0.96 8.11
N ALA A 115 13.83 -1.41 9.20
CA ALA A 115 13.90 -2.80 9.63
C ALA A 115 13.29 -3.77 8.58
N HIS A 116 13.76 -5.02 8.55
CA HIS A 116 13.22 -6.09 7.69
C HIS A 116 11.87 -6.65 8.17
N HIS A 117 11.31 -6.06 9.21
CA HIS A 117 9.98 -6.37 9.72
C HIS A 117 9.19 -5.08 9.94
N GLY A 118 7.88 -5.23 10.04
CA GLY A 118 6.96 -4.17 10.45
C GLY A 118 5.83 -4.75 11.29
N TYR A 119 4.91 -3.88 11.67
CA TYR A 119 3.71 -4.25 12.43
C TYR A 119 2.46 -3.95 11.62
N VAL A 120 1.55 -4.92 11.57
CA VAL A 120 0.16 -4.68 11.19
C VAL A 120 -0.65 -4.79 12.44
N VAL A 121 -1.34 -3.72 12.83
CA VAL A 121 -2.23 -3.78 13.97
C VAL A 121 -3.66 -3.79 13.49
N THR A 122 -4.38 -4.86 13.81
CA THR A 122 -5.77 -5.05 13.42
C THR A 122 -6.68 -4.64 14.55
N GLN A 123 -7.78 -3.99 14.20
CA GLN A 123 -8.84 -3.64 15.13
C GLN A 123 -10.19 -4.10 14.55
N THR A 124 -10.94 -4.85 15.32
CA THR A 124 -12.31 -5.23 14.97
C THR A 124 -13.29 -4.11 15.35
N PRO A 125 -14.51 -4.08 14.75
CA PRO A 125 -15.49 -3.03 15.04
C PRO A 125 -15.92 -2.94 16.51
N ASP A 126 -15.87 -4.04 17.25
CA ASP A 126 -16.10 -4.14 18.69
C ASP A 126 -14.89 -3.70 19.54
N GLY A 127 -13.78 -3.32 18.89
CA GLY A 127 -12.61 -2.72 19.52
C GLY A 127 -11.50 -3.70 19.90
N ALA A 128 -11.66 -5.00 19.66
CA ALA A 128 -10.61 -5.98 19.91
C ALA A 128 -9.42 -5.73 18.97
N ARG A 129 -8.21 -5.70 19.54
CA ARG A 129 -7.00 -5.26 18.85
C ARG A 129 -5.90 -6.29 18.95
N GLU A 130 -5.26 -6.60 17.83
CA GLU A 130 -4.15 -7.55 17.76
C GLU A 130 -2.97 -6.98 16.99
N GLU A 131 -1.77 -7.17 17.56
CA GLU A 131 -0.51 -6.81 16.94
C GLU A 131 0.06 -8.00 16.16
N HIS A 132 0.44 -7.77 14.91
CA HIS A 132 1.03 -8.79 14.05
C HIS A 132 2.38 -8.31 13.55
N ARG A 133 3.45 -8.96 14.00
CA ARG A 133 4.80 -8.74 13.46
C ARG A 133 4.94 -9.47 12.14
N VAL A 134 5.31 -8.77 11.08
CA VAL A 134 5.44 -9.32 9.73
C VAL A 134 6.84 -9.14 9.18
N ARG A 135 7.36 -10.16 8.49
CA ARG A 135 8.59 -10.02 7.70
C ARG A 135 8.27 -9.34 6.37
N LEU A 136 9.00 -8.27 6.06
CA LEU A 136 8.83 -7.52 4.81
C LEU A 136 9.52 -8.24 3.67
N VAL A 137 8.94 -8.13 2.47
CA VAL A 137 9.58 -8.63 1.24
C VAL A 137 10.69 -7.69 0.79
N SER A 138 11.59 -8.16 -0.07
CA SER A 138 12.69 -7.33 -0.58
C SER A 138 12.17 -6.20 -1.47
N GLY A 139 12.93 -5.12 -1.56
CA GLY A 139 12.65 -4.02 -2.49
C GLY A 139 12.58 -4.50 -3.94
N GLU A 140 13.39 -5.48 -4.32
CA GLU A 140 13.34 -6.11 -5.65
C GLU A 140 12.01 -6.81 -5.93
N ALA A 141 11.46 -7.53 -4.94
CA ALA A 141 10.15 -8.16 -5.07
C ALA A 141 9.04 -7.10 -5.24
N VAL A 142 9.12 -5.98 -4.51
CA VAL A 142 8.20 -4.84 -4.68
C VAL A 142 8.31 -4.27 -6.09
N VAL A 143 9.53 -4.03 -6.58
CA VAL A 143 9.79 -3.52 -7.93
C VAL A 143 9.21 -4.46 -8.99
N ALA A 144 9.39 -5.77 -8.83
CA ALA A 144 8.82 -6.76 -9.73
C ALA A 144 7.28 -6.72 -9.74
N LEU A 145 6.64 -6.53 -8.59
CA LEU A 145 5.18 -6.37 -8.49
C LEU A 145 4.69 -5.11 -9.21
N VAL A 146 5.38 -3.98 -9.04
CA VAL A 146 5.03 -2.71 -9.70
C VAL A 146 5.18 -2.86 -11.22
N ARG A 147 6.31 -3.37 -11.71
CA ARG A 147 6.54 -3.60 -13.15
C ARG A 147 5.52 -4.56 -13.75
N ARG A 148 5.16 -5.63 -13.01
CA ARG A 148 4.10 -6.55 -13.44
C ARG A 148 2.76 -5.83 -13.58
N ARG A 149 2.40 -4.97 -12.63
CA ARG A 149 1.17 -4.17 -12.70
C ARG A 149 1.20 -3.26 -13.93
N GLU A 150 2.29 -2.55 -14.18
CA GLU A 150 2.44 -1.69 -15.37
C GLU A 150 2.34 -2.47 -16.67
N ALA A 151 2.92 -3.67 -16.74
CA ALA A 151 2.81 -4.54 -17.90
C ALA A 151 1.39 -5.05 -18.14
N ILE A 152 0.63 -5.33 -17.06
CA ILE A 152 -0.80 -5.69 -17.15
C ILE A 152 -1.61 -4.50 -17.67
N LEU A 153 -1.40 -3.30 -17.11
CA LEU A 153 -2.11 -2.09 -17.55
C LEU A 153 -1.79 -1.70 -18.99
N ALA A 154 -0.57 -1.98 -19.45
CA ALA A 154 -0.16 -1.78 -20.84
C ALA A 154 -0.58 -2.92 -21.79
N GLY A 155 -1.33 -3.93 -21.31
CA GLY A 155 -1.75 -5.07 -22.12
C GLY A 155 -0.63 -6.04 -22.55
N ARG A 156 0.59 -5.88 -22.03
CA ARG A 156 1.75 -6.72 -22.35
C ARG A 156 1.72 -8.07 -21.63
N ILE A 157 1.05 -8.15 -20.49
CA ILE A 157 0.87 -9.38 -19.71
C ILE A 157 -0.61 -9.57 -19.40
N ASN A 158 -1.12 -10.78 -19.65
CA ASN A 158 -2.47 -11.13 -19.24
C ASN A 158 -2.56 -11.29 -17.71
N PRO A 159 -3.53 -10.63 -17.05
CA PRO A 159 -3.77 -10.84 -15.63
C PRO A 159 -4.22 -12.28 -15.40
N ARG A 160 -3.78 -12.86 -14.28
CA ARG A 160 -4.22 -14.18 -13.84
C ARG A 160 -5.32 -14.03 -12.79
N PRO A 161 -6.27 -14.97 -12.68
CA PRO A 161 -7.14 -15.06 -11.52
C PRO A 161 -6.31 -15.10 -10.23
N ALA A 162 -6.91 -14.65 -9.12
CA ALA A 162 -6.30 -14.86 -7.81
C ALA A 162 -6.11 -16.36 -7.56
N ALA A 163 -5.04 -16.71 -6.85
CA ALA A 163 -4.80 -18.11 -6.45
C ALA A 163 -5.91 -18.64 -5.54
N SER A 164 -6.55 -17.74 -4.78
CA SER A 164 -7.71 -18.06 -3.94
C SER A 164 -9.01 -18.05 -4.72
N VAL A 165 -9.78 -19.12 -4.61
CA VAL A 165 -11.18 -19.10 -5.03
C VAL A 165 -12.00 -18.11 -4.17
N GLY A 166 -11.69 -18.03 -2.87
CA GLY A 166 -12.35 -17.12 -1.92
C GLY A 166 -12.23 -15.66 -2.35
N VAL A 167 -11.03 -15.21 -2.73
CA VAL A 167 -10.80 -13.85 -3.28
C VAL A 167 -11.62 -13.59 -4.53
N CYS A 168 -11.66 -14.55 -5.45
CA CYS A 168 -12.47 -14.39 -6.65
C CYS A 168 -13.97 -14.39 -6.35
N SER A 169 -14.43 -15.04 -5.27
CA SER A 169 -15.84 -15.05 -4.88
C SER A 169 -16.33 -13.74 -4.30
N THR A 170 -15.48 -13.00 -3.58
CA THR A 170 -15.80 -11.69 -2.97
C THR A 170 -15.44 -10.50 -3.85
N CYS A 171 -14.84 -10.74 -5.02
CA CYS A 171 -14.41 -9.70 -5.95
C CYS A 171 -15.61 -8.99 -6.60
N GLY A 172 -15.68 -7.66 -6.46
CA GLY A 172 -16.73 -6.83 -7.06
C GLY A 172 -16.71 -6.84 -8.60
N TYR A 173 -15.57 -7.19 -9.21
CA TYR A 173 -15.41 -7.31 -10.67
C TYR A 173 -15.64 -8.73 -11.20
N ARG A 174 -16.14 -9.67 -10.38
CA ARG A 174 -16.24 -11.09 -10.74
C ARG A 174 -17.04 -11.35 -12.03
N SER A 175 -18.15 -10.64 -12.25
CA SER A 175 -18.98 -10.76 -13.45
C SER A 175 -18.19 -10.38 -14.71
N ILE A 176 -17.54 -9.22 -14.68
CA ILE A 176 -16.71 -8.69 -15.78
C ILE A 176 -15.50 -9.60 -16.02
N CYS A 177 -14.86 -10.10 -14.95
CA CYS A 177 -13.72 -11.00 -15.03
C CYS A 177 -14.08 -12.31 -15.76
N ARG A 178 -15.26 -12.88 -15.51
CA ARG A 178 -15.73 -14.09 -16.20
C ARG A 178 -15.85 -13.87 -17.71
N ILE A 179 -16.46 -12.76 -18.12
CA ILE A 179 -16.61 -12.38 -19.53
C ILE A 179 -15.24 -12.19 -20.18
N ALA A 180 -14.36 -11.38 -19.57
CA ALA A 180 -13.02 -11.11 -20.08
C ALA A 180 -12.19 -12.40 -20.24
N ARG A 181 -12.32 -13.36 -19.30
CA ARG A 181 -11.64 -14.66 -19.41
C ARG A 181 -12.17 -15.50 -20.57
N GLN A 182 -13.47 -15.48 -20.82
CA GLN A 182 -14.07 -16.23 -21.92
C GLN A 182 -13.64 -15.67 -23.28
N VAL A 183 -13.65 -14.34 -23.43
CA VAL A 183 -13.15 -13.67 -24.63
C VAL A 183 -11.66 -13.97 -24.87
N ASN A 184 -10.83 -13.88 -23.82
CA ASN A 184 -9.40 -14.20 -23.95
C ASN A 184 -9.14 -15.66 -24.33
N ARG A 185 -9.93 -16.61 -23.81
CA ARG A 185 -9.82 -18.03 -24.21
C ARG A 185 -10.16 -18.23 -25.68
N LEU A 186 -11.26 -17.63 -26.15
CA LEU A 186 -11.66 -17.72 -27.56
C LEU A 186 -10.63 -17.05 -28.48
N ALA A 187 -10.10 -15.89 -28.09
CA ALA A 187 -9.05 -15.21 -28.84
C ALA A 187 -7.75 -16.04 -28.93
N MET A 188 -7.36 -16.72 -27.84
CA MET A 188 -6.18 -17.60 -27.86
C MET A 188 -6.42 -18.86 -28.71
N ALA A 189 -7.59 -19.50 -28.58
CA ALA A 189 -7.96 -20.66 -29.39
C ALA A 189 -7.97 -20.31 -30.90
N ASN A 190 -8.52 -19.14 -31.27
CA ASN A 190 -8.52 -18.66 -32.65
C ASN A 190 -7.11 -18.33 -33.17
N ARG A 191 -6.21 -17.88 -32.31
CA ARG A 191 -4.81 -17.60 -32.68
C ARG A 191 -4.03 -18.89 -32.94
N GLU A 192 -4.35 -19.97 -32.22
CA GLU A 192 -3.78 -21.29 -32.42
C GLU A 192 -4.34 -21.98 -33.67
N THR A 193 -5.63 -21.80 -33.99
CA THR A 193 -6.23 -22.34 -35.23
C THR A 193 -5.85 -21.55 -36.50
N LEU A 194 -5.47 -20.27 -36.40
CA LEU A 194 -4.94 -19.48 -37.53
C LEU A 194 -3.42 -19.64 -37.74
N ARG A 195 -2.71 -20.26 -36.78
CA ARG A 195 -1.27 -20.50 -36.85
C ARG A 195 -0.83 -21.39 -38.04
N PRO A 196 -1.58 -22.44 -38.45
CA PRO A 196 -1.26 -23.23 -39.63
C PRO A 196 -1.45 -22.50 -40.97
N LEU A 197 -2.32 -21.48 -41.01
CA LEU A 197 -2.58 -20.70 -42.23
C LEU A 197 -1.50 -19.63 -42.48
N ALA A 198 -0.87 -19.12 -41.43
CA ALA A 198 0.27 -18.20 -41.57
C ALA A 198 1.55 -18.91 -42.02
N SER A 199 1.76 -20.19 -41.65
CA SER A 199 2.89 -20.99 -42.12
C SER A 199 2.79 -21.45 -43.58
N LEU A 200 1.62 -21.30 -44.22
CA LEU A 200 1.43 -21.55 -45.64
C LEU A 200 1.83 -20.35 -46.52
N PHE A 201 2.04 -19.17 -45.94
CA PHE A 201 2.39 -17.93 -46.68
C PHE A 201 3.80 -17.40 -46.40
N LEU A 202 4.51 -17.93 -45.40
CA LEU A 202 5.89 -17.53 -45.11
C LEU A 202 6.79 -18.75 -45.10
N GLY A 203 7.66 -18.81 -46.11
CA GLY A 203 8.70 -19.81 -46.28
C GLY A 203 9.61 -19.91 -45.05
N HIS A 204 10.25 -21.07 -44.96
CA HIS A 204 11.10 -21.53 -43.86
C HIS A 204 12.03 -20.45 -43.28
N SER A 205 12.08 -20.37 -41.95
CA SER A 205 13.33 -20.09 -41.26
C SER A 205 13.36 -20.75 -39.88
N THR A 206 14.53 -21.29 -39.57
CA THR A 206 14.83 -22.27 -38.52
C THR A 206 14.94 -21.67 -37.13
N HIS A 207 14.44 -22.44 -36.16
CA HIS A 207 15.02 -22.71 -34.83
C HIS A 207 15.59 -21.55 -34.00
N SER A 208 14.92 -21.22 -32.90
CA SER A 208 15.58 -20.76 -31.67
C SER A 208 14.79 -21.21 -30.44
N ARG A 209 15.46 -21.95 -29.57
CA ARG A 209 14.96 -22.43 -28.28
C ARG A 209 14.87 -21.25 -27.31
N GLU A 210 13.68 -20.98 -26.78
CA GLU A 210 13.53 -20.13 -25.60
C GLU A 210 13.80 -20.96 -24.34
N HIS A 211 14.79 -20.51 -23.55
CA HIS A 211 15.04 -21.02 -22.20
C HIS A 211 13.98 -20.48 -21.22
N PRO A 212 13.48 -21.31 -20.27
CA PRO A 212 12.59 -20.83 -19.22
C PRO A 212 13.35 -19.93 -18.22
N GLY A 213 12.85 -18.71 -18.02
CA GLY A 213 13.39 -17.75 -17.06
C GLY A 213 13.20 -18.17 -15.58
N PRO A 214 14.00 -17.61 -14.66
CA PRO A 214 14.27 -18.18 -13.32
C PRO A 214 13.18 -17.98 -12.25
N TYR A 215 11.92 -17.73 -12.63
CA TYR A 215 10.85 -17.35 -11.68
C TYR A 215 9.73 -18.38 -11.53
N ALA A 216 10.01 -19.66 -11.81
CA ALA A 216 9.03 -20.74 -11.71
C ALA A 216 8.60 -21.12 -10.27
N GLY A 217 9.15 -20.48 -9.22
CA GLY A 217 9.03 -20.96 -7.83
C GLY A 217 8.31 -20.09 -6.81
N LEU A 218 7.83 -18.88 -7.12
CA LEU A 218 7.19 -18.01 -6.12
C LEU A 218 5.66 -18.05 -6.24
N GLN A 219 5.02 -18.93 -5.46
CA GLN A 219 3.57 -18.99 -5.29
C GLN A 219 3.10 -17.98 -4.24
N PRO A 220 2.20 -17.03 -4.58
CA PRO A 220 1.52 -16.21 -3.57
C PRO A 220 0.26 -16.91 -3.03
N SER A 221 0.20 -16.99 -1.69
CA SER A 221 -0.87 -17.56 -0.85
C SER A 221 -2.12 -16.64 -0.78
N PRO A 222 -3.33 -17.17 -0.45
CA PRO A 222 -4.61 -16.70 -0.98
C PRO A 222 -5.40 -15.80 -0.01
N ALA A 223 -5.34 -14.46 -0.13
CA ALA A 223 -6.40 -13.52 0.31
C ALA A 223 -6.08 -12.05 -0.04
N MET A 224 -6.78 -11.50 -1.03
CA MET A 224 -6.82 -10.08 -1.42
C MET A 224 -8.26 -9.58 -1.26
N ASN A 225 -8.48 -8.55 -0.44
CA ASN A 225 -9.74 -7.80 -0.39
C ASN A 225 -9.52 -6.35 -0.86
N HIS A 226 -10.63 -5.69 -1.16
CA HIS A 226 -10.85 -4.76 -2.27
C HIS A 226 -10.39 -3.29 -2.07
N GLU A 227 -9.43 -3.01 -1.20
CA GLU A 227 -9.12 -1.63 -0.78
C GLU A 227 -7.81 -1.04 -1.38
N LEU A 228 -7.02 -1.86 -2.08
CA LEU A 228 -5.71 -1.45 -2.61
C LEU A 228 -5.71 -0.71 -3.96
N ILE A 229 -6.87 -0.51 -4.59
CA ILE A 229 -6.95 0.22 -5.87
C ILE A 229 -6.86 1.75 -5.66
N GLY A 230 -7.10 2.26 -4.44
CA GLY A 230 -7.12 3.70 -4.17
C GLY A 230 -5.77 4.34 -3.78
N GLN A 231 -4.85 3.60 -3.16
CA GLN A 231 -3.67 4.19 -2.51
C GLN A 231 -2.40 4.24 -3.38
N LEU A 232 -2.33 3.47 -4.48
CA LEU A 232 -1.28 3.60 -5.50
C LEU A 232 -1.77 4.49 -6.65
N ARG A 233 -1.81 5.82 -6.43
CA ARG A 233 -2.00 6.79 -7.52
C ARG A 233 -0.66 7.10 -8.20
N ILE A 234 -0.59 6.87 -9.51
CA ILE A 234 0.46 7.42 -10.37
C ILE A 234 0.16 8.90 -10.57
N ALA A 235 1.14 9.77 -10.34
CA ALA A 235 1.09 11.15 -10.81
C ALA A 235 1.12 11.15 -12.36
N GLY A 236 -0.05 11.23 -12.98
CA GLY A 236 -0.20 11.47 -14.41
C GLY A 236 0.26 12.88 -14.73
N GLY A 237 1.28 13.00 -15.57
CA GLY A 237 1.72 14.29 -16.11
C GLY A 237 0.63 14.88 -16.99
N LYS A 238 0.24 16.14 -16.70
CA LYS A 238 -0.46 16.97 -17.66
C LYS A 238 0.54 17.31 -18.77
N ARG A 239 0.22 16.90 -19.99
CA ARG A 239 0.75 17.51 -21.21
C ARG A 239 0.02 18.85 -21.35
N GLN A 240 0.75 19.96 -21.26
CA GLN A 240 0.26 21.26 -21.67
C GLN A 240 0.48 21.34 -23.17
N ASP A 241 -0.62 21.39 -23.91
CA ASP A 241 -0.69 22.06 -25.22
C ASP A 241 -1.11 23.52 -24.96
#